data_AF-A0AAU2ZKQ2-F1
#
_entry.id   AF-A0AAU2ZKQ2-F1
#
_cell.length_a   1.000
_cell.length_b   1.000
_cell.length_c   1.000
_cell.angle_alpha   90.00
_cell.angle_beta   90.00
_cell.angle_gamma   90.00
#
_symmetry.space_group_name_H-M   'P 1'
#
loop_
_entity.id
_entity.type
_entity.pdbx_description
1 polymer ?
#
loop_
_entity_poly.entity_id
_entity_poly.type
_entity_poly.pdbx_seq_one_letter_code
_entity_poly.pdbx_strand_id
1 'polypeptide(L)'
;MDPQEPNTWVQPAREQGPLTRDVFVLLADFVSARIDPLIAGIPRDADDNTSRALYALHIQVIHYSSARAPFERWRTSDDPDERNRLEQRVCWAWDGLCGLAWSWEDHPDYRADLFGRNHQTMSASD
;
A
#
# COMPACT_ATOMS: atom_id res chain seq x y z
N MET A 1 -24.99 2.64 -25.54
CA MET A 1 -23.65 2.31 -25.03
C MET A 1 -23.32 3.46 -24.09
N ASP A 2 -23.57 3.25 -22.80
CA ASP A 2 -23.38 4.30 -21.80
C ASP A 2 -21.86 4.55 -21.68
N PRO A 3 -21.36 5.80 -21.84
CA PRO A 3 -19.97 6.09 -21.55
C PRO A 3 -19.75 5.78 -20.07
N GLN A 4 -18.97 4.74 -19.79
CA GLN A 4 -18.49 4.44 -18.45
C GLN A 4 -17.91 5.72 -17.86
N GLU A 5 -18.59 6.28 -16.86
CA GLU A 5 -18.08 7.43 -16.12
C GLU A 5 -16.66 7.10 -15.66
N PRO A 6 -15.69 8.03 -15.83
CA PRO A 6 -14.35 7.81 -15.32
C PRO A 6 -14.48 7.53 -13.83
N ASN A 7 -14.05 6.33 -13.41
CA ASN A 7 -14.11 5.86 -12.02
C ASN A 7 -13.52 6.93 -11.08
N THR A 8 -14.40 7.76 -10.50
CA THR A 8 -14.07 8.93 -9.66
C THR A 8 -13.39 8.51 -8.35
N TRP A 9 -13.41 7.22 -8.02
CA TRP A 9 -12.81 6.67 -6.81
C TRP A 9 -11.30 6.46 -6.92
N VAL A 10 -10.70 6.58 -8.12
CA VAL A 10 -9.24 6.60 -8.31
C VAL A 10 -8.64 7.99 -7.99
N GLN A 11 -9.47 9.00 -7.70
CA GLN A 11 -9.04 10.40 -7.60
C GLN A 11 -8.32 10.85 -6.32
N PRO A 12 -8.44 10.25 -5.12
CA PRO A 12 -7.76 10.82 -3.94
C PRO A 12 -6.23 10.70 -4.01
N ALA A 13 -5.69 9.80 -4.84
CA ALA A 13 -4.24 9.68 -5.06
C ALA A 13 -3.66 10.78 -5.96
N ARG A 14 -4.48 11.40 -6.83
CA ARG A 14 -4.00 12.46 -7.76
C ARG A 14 -3.88 13.83 -7.09
N GLU A 15 -4.62 14.07 -6.01
CA GLU A 15 -4.61 15.34 -5.29
C GLU A 15 -3.47 15.45 -4.27
N GLN A 16 -2.76 14.35 -3.96
CA GLN A 16 -1.75 14.29 -2.89
C GLN A 16 -0.30 14.58 -3.33
N GLY A 17 -0.10 15.11 -4.55
CA GLY A 17 1.24 15.32 -5.11
C GLY A 17 1.85 14.02 -5.67
N PRO A 18 3.11 14.03 -6.11
CA PRO A 18 3.74 12.85 -6.71
C PRO A 18 3.87 11.73 -5.67
N LEU A 19 3.46 10.51 -6.02
CA LEU A 19 3.72 9.33 -5.21
C LEU A 19 5.23 9.22 -4.92
N THR A 20 5.61 9.30 -3.65
CA THR A 20 6.99 9.14 -3.19
C THR A 20 7.21 7.75 -2.61
N ARG A 21 8.48 7.33 -2.55
CA ARG A 21 8.85 6.05 -1.93
C ARG A 21 8.43 6.01 -0.47
N ASP A 22 8.62 7.12 0.24
CA ASP A 22 8.34 7.19 1.66
C ASP A 22 6.85 7.08 1.94
N VAL A 23 6.00 7.73 1.14
CA VAL A 23 4.54 7.58 1.21
C VAL A 23 4.11 6.13 0.91
N PHE A 24 4.69 5.52 -0.13
CA PHE A 24 4.42 4.10 -0.43
C PHE A 24 4.79 3.18 0.73
N VAL A 25 5.99 3.35 1.31
CA VAL A 25 6.48 2.53 2.42
C VAL A 25 5.64 2.74 3.67
N LEU A 26 5.26 3.98 3.99
CA LEU A 26 4.37 4.28 5.13
C LEU A 26 3.02 3.56 5.00
N LEU A 27 2.42 3.56 3.81
CA LEU A 27 1.17 2.86 3.57
C LEU A 27 1.33 1.34 3.67
N ALA A 28 2.40 0.79 3.08
CA ALA A 28 2.70 -0.63 3.14
C ALA A 28 2.88 -1.10 4.61
N ASP A 29 3.68 -0.38 5.38
CA ASP A 29 3.93 -0.67 6.80
C ASP A 29 2.64 -0.53 7.64
N PHE A 30 1.80 0.48 7.35
CA PHE A 30 0.50 0.67 8.00
C PHE A 30 -0.43 -0.53 7.82
N VAL A 31 -0.53 -1.05 6.59
CA VAL A 31 -1.38 -2.20 6.28
C VAL A 31 -0.79 -3.48 6.88
N SER A 32 0.51 -3.72 6.72
CA SER A 32 1.19 -4.89 7.32
C SER A 32 0.99 -4.95 8.83
N ALA A 33 1.17 -3.83 9.55
CA ALA A 33 1.00 -3.78 11.00
C ALA A 33 -0.41 -4.17 11.49
N ARG A 34 -1.43 -4.10 10.62
CA ARG A 34 -2.81 -4.50 10.92
C ARG A 34 -3.12 -5.93 10.53
N ILE A 35 -2.46 -6.45 9.50
CA ILE A 35 -2.69 -7.82 9.02
C ILE A 35 -1.82 -8.84 9.76
N ASP A 36 -0.57 -8.51 10.06
CA ASP A 36 0.37 -9.43 10.72
C ASP A 36 -0.17 -9.99 12.05
N PRO A 37 -0.82 -9.20 12.93
CA PRO A 37 -1.41 -9.73 14.17
C PRO A 37 -2.58 -10.69 13.92
N LEU A 38 -3.32 -10.53 12.82
CA LEU A 38 -4.46 -11.39 12.49
C LEU A 38 -4.02 -12.80 12.12
N ILE A 39 -2.83 -12.94 11.51
CA ILE A 39 -2.29 -14.25 11.10
C ILE A 39 -1.37 -14.89 12.16
N ALA A 40 -0.88 -14.13 13.14
CA ALA A 40 0.08 -14.61 14.13
C ALA A 40 -0.44 -15.76 15.01
N GLY A 41 -1.76 -15.82 15.23
CA GLY A 41 -2.42 -16.86 16.01
C GLY A 41 -2.99 -18.03 15.19
N ILE A 42 -2.85 -17.99 13.86
CA ILE A 42 -3.50 -18.96 12.97
C ILE A 42 -2.51 -20.10 12.66
N PRO A 43 -2.88 -21.38 12.90
CA PRO A 43 -2.09 -22.52 12.45
C PRO A 43 -1.95 -22.54 10.93
N ARG A 44 -0.75 -22.88 10.43
CA ARG A 44 -0.46 -22.90 8.98
C ARG A 44 -1.32 -23.91 8.21
N ASP A 45 -1.81 -24.93 8.90
CA ASP A 45 -2.66 -26.00 8.39
C ASP A 45 -4.15 -25.81 8.76
N ALA A 46 -4.53 -24.64 9.25
CA ALA A 46 -5.93 -24.31 9.48
C ALA A 46 -6.72 -24.38 8.16
N ASP A 47 -7.69 -25.30 8.09
CA ASP A 47 -8.52 -25.54 6.90
C ASP A 47 -9.90 -24.86 6.98
N ASP A 48 -10.15 -24.03 7.99
CA ASP A 48 -11.34 -23.22 8.01
C ASP A 48 -11.23 -22.06 7.00
N ASN A 49 -12.37 -21.72 6.39
CA ASN A 49 -12.43 -20.71 5.33
C ASN A 49 -11.93 -19.33 5.79
N THR A 50 -12.11 -19.00 7.06
CA THR A 50 -11.69 -17.70 7.63
C THR A 50 -10.17 -17.62 7.69
N SER A 51 -9.52 -18.64 8.24
CA SER A 51 -8.05 -18.75 8.29
C SER A 51 -7.45 -18.71 6.89
N ARG A 52 -8.03 -19.43 5.92
CA ARG A 52 -7.59 -19.41 4.52
C ARG A 52 -7.72 -18.03 3.89
N ALA A 53 -8.83 -17.33 4.16
CA ALA A 53 -9.04 -15.96 3.66
C ALA A 53 -8.02 -14.97 4.27
N LEU A 54 -7.75 -15.07 5.57
CA LEU A 54 -6.75 -14.23 6.26
C LEU A 54 -5.33 -14.50 5.74
N TYR A 55 -4.97 -15.75 5.48
CA TYR A 55 -3.70 -16.08 4.84
C TYR A 55 -3.59 -15.53 3.43
N ALA A 56 -4.65 -15.66 2.62
CA ALA A 56 -4.67 -15.10 1.26
C ALA A 56 -4.48 -13.57 1.28
N LEU A 57 -5.16 -12.88 2.20
CA LEU A 57 -5.01 -11.45 2.43
C LEU A 57 -3.57 -11.08 2.84
N HIS A 58 -2.98 -11.82 3.78
CA HIS A 58 -1.59 -11.59 4.21
C HIS A 58 -0.58 -11.79 3.06
N ILE A 59 -0.75 -12.84 2.24
CA ILE A 59 0.07 -13.06 1.05
C ILE A 59 -0.09 -11.91 0.06
N GLN A 60 -1.31 -11.42 -0.13
CA GLN A 60 -1.60 -10.30 -1.01
C GLN A 60 -0.91 -9.01 -0.53
N VAL A 61 -0.94 -8.73 0.78
CA VAL A 61 -0.20 -7.61 1.39
C VAL A 61 1.29 -7.74 1.18
N ILE A 62 1.89 -8.91 1.45
CA ILE A 62 3.31 -9.16 1.17
C ILE A 62 3.64 -8.88 -0.30
N HIS A 63 2.79 -9.34 -1.22
CA HIS A 63 2.99 -9.12 -2.65
C HIS A 63 2.96 -7.63 -2.99
N TYR A 64 1.99 -6.86 -2.49
CA TYR A 64 1.96 -5.42 -2.72
C TYR A 64 3.17 -4.72 -2.10
N SER A 65 3.51 -5.02 -0.85
CA SER A 65 4.66 -4.43 -0.15
C SER A 65 6.00 -4.74 -0.84
N SER A 66 6.10 -5.86 -1.57
CA SER A 66 7.28 -6.18 -2.39
C SER A 66 7.57 -5.16 -3.50
N ALA A 67 6.61 -4.32 -3.89
CA ALA A 67 6.79 -3.28 -4.89
C ALA A 67 7.74 -2.15 -4.45
N ARG A 68 8.20 -2.15 -3.18
CA ARG A 68 9.29 -1.29 -2.70
C ARG A 68 10.57 -1.40 -3.55
N ALA A 69 10.95 -2.62 -3.95
CA ALA A 69 12.13 -2.83 -4.79
C ALA A 69 11.94 -2.30 -6.23
N PRO A 70 10.82 -2.58 -6.93
CA PRO A 70 10.46 -1.90 -8.17
C PRO A 70 10.47 -0.38 -8.09
N PHE A 71 10.03 0.21 -6.98
CA PHE A 71 10.03 1.66 -6.78
C PHE A 71 11.46 2.25 -6.83
N GLU A 72 12.42 1.59 -6.20
CA GLU A 72 13.83 2.00 -6.23
C GLU A 72 14.40 1.87 -7.64
N ARG A 73 14.14 0.74 -8.30
CA ARG A 73 14.62 0.47 -9.65
C ARG A 73 14.03 1.43 -10.69
N TRP A 74 12.76 1.80 -10.55
CA TRP A 74 12.04 2.70 -11.46
C TRP A 74 12.74 4.05 -11.58
N ARG A 75 13.21 4.63 -10.47
CA ARG A 75 13.87 5.94 -10.47
C ARG A 75 15.26 5.93 -11.11
N THR A 76 15.92 4.78 -11.16
CA THR A 76 17.28 4.63 -11.68
C THR A 76 17.34 3.97 -13.06
N SER A 77 16.19 3.58 -13.63
CA SER A 77 16.14 2.86 -14.90
C SER A 77 16.29 3.83 -16.07
N ASP A 78 17.36 3.66 -16.84
CA ASP A 78 17.56 4.43 -18.08
C ASP A 78 16.71 3.88 -19.25
N ASP A 79 16.35 2.60 -19.22
CA ASP A 79 15.44 1.98 -20.20
C ASP A 79 13.99 2.47 -19.98
N PRO A 80 13.36 3.13 -20.98
CA PRO A 80 11.97 3.58 -20.92
C PRO A 80 10.95 2.44 -20.75
N ASP A 81 11.19 1.27 -21.34
CA ASP A 81 10.25 0.15 -21.29
C ASP A 81 10.32 -0.59 -19.96
N GLU A 82 11.52 -0.73 -19.38
CA GLU A 82 11.69 -1.15 -17.99
C GLU A 82 11.01 -0.16 -17.04
N ARG A 83 11.24 1.15 -17.23
CA ARG A 83 10.65 2.20 -16.38
C ARG A 83 9.12 2.15 -16.39
N ASN A 84 8.49 2.04 -17.55
CA ASN A 84 7.03 1.92 -17.67
C ASN A 84 6.47 0.68 -16.98
N ARG A 85 7.14 -0.48 -17.11
CA ARG A 85 6.71 -1.71 -16.43
C ARG A 85 6.81 -1.60 -14.91
N LEU A 86 7.89 -0.99 -14.41
CA LEU A 86 8.08 -0.78 -12.98
C LEU A 86 7.07 0.22 -12.41
N GLU A 87 6.78 1.30 -13.14
CA GLU A 87 5.74 2.27 -12.79
C GLU A 87 4.38 1.58 -12.67
N GLN A 88 3.96 0.80 -13.68
CA GLN A 88 2.70 0.06 -13.65
C GLN A 88 2.61 -0.87 -12.44
N ARG A 89 3.70 -1.57 -12.10
CA ARG A 89 3.75 -2.46 -10.94
C ARG A 89 3.62 -1.69 -9.63
N VAL A 90 4.27 -0.52 -9.52
CA VAL A 90 4.17 0.36 -8.36
C VAL A 90 2.75 0.90 -8.21
N CYS A 91 2.14 1.40 -9.29
CA CYS A 91 0.76 1.92 -9.28
C CYS A 91 -0.24 0.84 -8.87
N TRP A 92 -0.12 -0.37 -9.44
CA TRP A 92 -0.99 -1.49 -9.07
C TRP A 92 -0.87 -1.87 -7.58
N ALA A 93 0.35 -1.90 -7.04
CA ALA A 93 0.57 -2.19 -5.63
C ALA A 93 0.05 -1.06 -4.73
N TRP A 94 0.23 0.19 -5.13
CA TRP A 94 -0.30 1.36 -4.44
C TRP A 94 -1.82 1.32 -4.35
N ASP A 95 -2.51 1.08 -5.47
CA ASP A 95 -3.98 0.99 -5.50
C ASP A 95 -4.49 -0.15 -4.61
N GLY A 96 -3.81 -1.31 -4.65
CA GLY A 96 -4.11 -2.44 -3.77
C GLY A 96 -3.99 -2.10 -2.28
N LEU A 97 -2.90 -1.46 -1.89
CA LEU A 97 -2.67 -1.03 -0.50
C LEU A 97 -3.66 0.06 -0.06
N CYS A 98 -4.02 1.00 -0.94
CA CYS A 98 -5.02 2.02 -0.64
C CYS A 98 -6.40 1.40 -0.40
N GLY A 99 -6.82 0.48 -1.27
CA GLY A 99 -8.08 -0.23 -1.12
C GLY A 99 -8.16 -1.04 0.17
N LEU A 100 -7.04 -1.66 0.57
CA LEU A 100 -6.94 -2.32 1.88
C LEU A 100 -7.04 -1.30 3.01
N ALA A 101 -6.22 -0.25 2.98
CA ALA A 101 -6.19 0.76 4.03
C ALA A 101 -7.56 1.43 4.26
N TRP A 102 -8.37 1.65 3.22
CA TRP A 102 -9.74 2.17 3.35
C TRP A 102 -10.66 1.34 4.22
N SER A 103 -10.41 0.03 4.35
CA SER A 103 -11.17 -0.81 5.29
C SER A 103 -10.98 -0.38 6.75
N TRP A 104 -10.00 0.49 7.02
CA TRP A 104 -9.71 1.08 8.32
C TRP A 104 -9.92 2.61 8.35
N GLU A 105 -10.56 3.24 7.35
CA GLU A 105 -10.71 4.71 7.32
C GLU A 105 -11.40 5.26 8.57
N ASP A 106 -12.39 4.54 9.10
CA ASP A 106 -13.13 4.89 10.32
C ASP A 106 -12.33 4.65 11.61
N HIS A 107 -11.14 4.05 11.53
CA HIS A 107 -10.30 3.80 12.71
C HIS A 107 -9.71 5.12 13.23
N PRO A 108 -9.78 5.41 14.55
CA PRO A 108 -9.28 6.68 15.12
C PRO A 108 -7.82 7.00 14.74
N ASP A 109 -6.99 5.96 14.65
CA ASP A 109 -5.56 6.09 14.32
C ASP A 109 -5.27 6.18 12.81
N TYR A 110 -6.25 5.98 11.93
CA TYR A 110 -6.04 5.92 10.47
C TYR A 110 -5.32 7.16 9.93
N ARG A 111 -5.84 8.35 10.25
CA ARG A 111 -5.25 9.61 9.76
C ARG A 111 -3.96 9.95 10.49
N ALA A 112 -3.88 9.65 11.79
CA ALA A 112 -2.69 9.94 12.60
C ALA A 112 -1.48 9.11 12.13
N ASP A 113 -1.68 7.83 11.83
CA ASP A 113 -0.60 6.95 11.38
C ASP A 113 -0.15 7.25 9.95
N LEU A 114 -1.08 7.51 9.03
CA LEU A 114 -0.78 7.73 7.61
C LEU A 114 -0.33 9.16 7.29
N PHE A 115 -0.90 10.16 7.97
CA PHE A 115 -0.66 11.58 7.66
C PHE A 115 0.03 12.35 8.80
N GLY A 116 0.06 11.82 10.03
CA GLY A 116 0.66 12.48 11.19
C GLY A 116 2.18 12.33 11.33
N ARG A 117 2.80 11.31 10.71
CA ARG A 117 4.26 11.06 10.82
C ARG A 117 5.14 12.00 10.01
N ASN A 118 4.57 12.87 9.16
CA ASN A 118 5.34 13.85 8.38
C ASN A 118 5.88 15.04 9.22
N HIS A 119 5.62 15.10 10.53
CA HIS A 119 6.03 16.24 11.37
C HIS A 119 7.23 15.99 12.30
N GLN A 120 7.81 14.78 12.37
CA GLN A 120 8.83 14.46 13.37
C GLN A 120 10.28 14.38 12.86
N THR A 121 10.56 14.53 11.57
CA THR A 121 11.94 14.44 11.04
C THR A 121 12.66 15.79 10.88
N MET A 122 12.15 16.90 11.44
CA MET A 122 12.75 18.23 11.32
C MET A 122 13.03 18.96 12.65
N SER A 123 13.13 18.24 13.78
CA SER A 123 13.51 18.85 15.07
C SER A 123 14.45 17.98 15.91
N ALA A 124 15.39 17.30 15.27
CA ALA A 124 16.53 16.71 15.96
C ALA A 124 17.83 17.07 15.24
N SER A 125 18.23 18.33 15.38
CA SER A 125 19.60 18.80 15.19
C SER A 125 19.78 19.98 16.13
N ASP A 126 20.08 19.66 17.39
CA ASP A 126 20.81 20.54 18.31
C ASP A 126 22.26 20.05 18.39
#